data_AF-A0ABD3WBB5-F1
#
_entry.id   AF-A0ABD3WBB5-F1
#
_cell.length_a   1.000
_cell.length_b   1.000
_cell.length_c   1.000
_cell.angle_alpha   90.00
_cell.angle_beta   90.00
_cell.angle_gamma   90.00
#
_symmetry.space_group_name_H-M   'P 1'
#
loop_
_entity.id
_entity.type
_entity.pdbx_description
1 polymer ?
#
loop_
_entity_poly.entity_id
_entity_poly.type
_entity_poly.pdbx_seq_one_letter_code
_entity_poly.pdbx_strand_id
1 'polypeptide(L)'
;MADTYTIYNPWKFVHTQDFEEIQIVEIEEEEITSEDGAQSYSMVEDIDHSDVQEEKFLLRFADTDVARENRYLRVTPTGEVKTDGSRADSGSLFEVIHWFCSTRNSYQLICQMNQLILYMDGTSLQTRPYDPDKDKNDPTTMFQMQAKGHNLRLRGFVSNSDIPLFFDEQGNYRPEGPKLKSADNMNARLNPVYFVTFCVKTIKITSV
;
A
#
# COMPACT_ATOMS: atom_id res chain seq x y z
N MET A 1 -23.66 -22.08 12.73
CA MET A 1 -23.27 -20.70 12.38
C MET A 1 -21.77 -20.65 12.54
N ALA A 2 -21.03 -20.12 11.56
CA ALA A 2 -19.59 -19.94 11.73
C ALA A 2 -19.35 -18.84 12.76
N ASP A 3 -18.39 -19.03 13.66
CA ASP A 3 -18.08 -18.06 14.70
C ASP A 3 -17.26 -16.92 14.09
N THR A 4 -17.68 -15.67 14.35
CA THR A 4 -16.94 -14.49 13.91
C THR A 4 -16.12 -13.91 15.05
N TYR A 5 -14.87 -13.55 14.76
CA TYR A 5 -13.93 -12.97 15.73
C TYR A 5 -13.50 -11.58 15.27
N THR A 6 -13.41 -10.63 16.20
CA THR A 6 -12.89 -9.29 15.93
C THR A 6 -11.48 -9.15 16.48
N ILE A 7 -10.56 -8.78 15.61
CA ILE A 7 -9.17 -8.53 15.93
C ILE A 7 -8.99 -7.03 16.13
N TYR A 8 -8.84 -6.62 17.39
CA TYR A 8 -8.67 -5.21 17.79
C TYR A 8 -7.24 -4.69 17.64
N ASN A 9 -6.26 -5.58 17.55
CA ASN A 9 -4.91 -5.23 17.14
C ASN A 9 -4.64 -5.92 15.80
N PRO A 10 -4.87 -5.24 14.66
CA PRO A 10 -4.81 -5.86 13.35
C PRO A 10 -3.39 -6.30 12.96
N TRP A 11 -2.34 -5.84 13.66
CA TRP A 11 -0.99 -6.40 13.55
C TRP A 11 -0.86 -7.84 14.09
N LYS A 12 -1.77 -8.28 14.96
CA LYS A 12 -1.79 -9.69 15.40
C LYS A 12 -2.38 -10.63 14.35
N PHE A 13 -3.19 -10.10 13.44
CA PHE A 13 -3.74 -10.86 12.30
C PHE A 13 -2.64 -11.20 11.27
N VAL A 14 -1.66 -10.31 11.14
CA VAL A 14 -0.55 -10.33 10.20
C VAL A 14 0.39 -11.54 10.35
N HIS A 15 0.44 -12.18 11.53
CA HIS A 15 1.40 -13.27 11.82
C HIS A 15 0.78 -14.67 11.99
N THR A 16 -0.51 -14.84 11.78
CA THR A 16 -1.18 -16.16 11.85
C THR A 16 -1.09 -16.85 10.49
N GLN A 17 -0.23 -17.86 10.36
CA GLN A 17 0.10 -18.56 9.09
C GLN A 17 -0.99 -19.51 8.57
N ASP A 18 -2.07 -19.77 9.32
CA ASP A 18 -3.14 -20.67 8.89
C ASP A 18 -4.28 -19.90 8.19
N PHE A 19 -3.97 -19.37 7.00
CA PHE A 19 -4.93 -18.64 6.17
C PHE A 19 -5.94 -19.56 5.45
N GLU A 20 -5.76 -20.88 5.48
CA GLU A 20 -6.67 -21.83 4.80
C GLU A 20 -8.05 -21.90 5.46
N GLU A 21 -8.19 -21.50 6.72
CA GLU A 21 -9.44 -21.61 7.49
C GLU A 21 -10.06 -20.25 7.85
N ILE A 22 -9.52 -19.11 7.39
CA ILE A 22 -9.95 -17.78 7.86
C ILE A 22 -10.35 -16.87 6.69
N GLN A 23 -11.58 -16.34 6.73
CA GLN A 23 -12.08 -15.34 5.78
C GLN A 23 -12.31 -13.99 6.46
N ILE A 24 -11.83 -12.90 5.84
CA ILE A 24 -12.15 -11.53 6.27
C ILE A 24 -13.60 -11.21 5.91
N VAL A 25 -14.38 -10.81 6.91
CA VAL A 25 -15.78 -10.41 6.77
C VAL A 25 -15.89 -8.90 6.69
N GLU A 26 -15.13 -8.18 7.51
CA GLU A 26 -15.20 -6.73 7.63
C GLU A 26 -13.85 -6.15 8.06
N ILE A 27 -13.53 -4.96 7.55
CA ILE A 27 -12.37 -4.18 7.96
C ILE A 27 -12.87 -2.80 8.38
N GLU A 28 -12.69 -2.46 9.64
CA GLU A 28 -12.88 -1.10 10.12
C GLU A 28 -11.60 -0.31 9.86
N GLU A 29 -11.74 0.86 9.25
CA GLU A 29 -10.62 1.67 8.82
C GLU A 29 -10.95 3.16 8.95
N GLU A 30 -9.93 3.98 9.10
CA GLU A 30 -10.06 5.43 9.14
C GLU A 30 -9.20 6.07 8.05
N GLU A 31 -9.76 7.08 7.41
CA GLU A 31 -9.06 7.83 6.38
C GLU A 31 -7.96 8.71 6.99
N ILE A 32 -6.77 8.67 6.40
CA ILE A 32 -5.67 9.54 6.77
C ILE A 32 -5.86 10.89 6.06
N THR A 33 -6.23 11.91 6.82
CA THR A 33 -6.55 13.25 6.29
C THR A 33 -5.53 14.33 6.66
N SER A 34 -4.54 14.02 7.51
CA SER A 34 -3.46 14.90 7.95
C SER A 34 -2.09 14.23 7.81
N GLU A 35 -1.02 15.01 7.85
CA GLU A 35 0.36 14.48 7.88
C GLU A 35 0.61 13.62 9.13
N ASP A 36 0.05 14.03 10.28
CA ASP A 36 0.16 13.31 11.55
C ASP A 36 -0.84 12.15 11.70
N GLY A 37 -1.82 12.02 10.79
CA GLY A 37 -2.93 11.07 10.91
C GLY A 37 -2.48 9.61 10.86
N ALA A 38 -1.31 9.34 10.29
CA ALA A 38 -0.69 8.01 10.28
C ALA A 38 -0.02 7.66 11.63
N GLN A 39 0.53 8.67 12.33
CA GLN A 39 1.29 8.46 13.58
C GLN A 39 0.44 7.90 14.72
N SER A 40 -0.87 8.13 14.70
CA SER A 40 -1.80 7.57 15.71
C SER A 40 -1.98 6.04 15.59
N TYR A 41 -1.50 5.45 14.50
CA TYR A 41 -1.70 4.03 14.18
C TYR A 41 -0.42 3.29 13.84
N SER A 42 0.72 3.94 14.05
CA SER A 42 1.99 3.27 13.88
C SER A 42 2.25 2.26 14.97
N MET A 43 2.90 1.17 14.58
CA MET A 43 3.52 0.23 15.50
C MET A 43 4.92 0.77 15.84
N VAL A 44 5.01 1.98 16.39
CA VAL A 44 6.23 2.38 17.09
C VAL A 44 6.20 1.62 18.41
N GLU A 45 7.03 0.59 18.53
CA GLU A 45 7.34 0.04 19.84
C GLU A 45 8.00 1.16 20.65
N ASP A 46 7.32 1.55 21.73
CA ASP A 46 7.64 2.61 22.69
C ASP A 46 9.15 2.66 23.03
N ILE A 47 9.93 3.53 22.35
CA ILE A 47 11.35 3.77 22.65
C ILE A 47 11.71 5.22 22.29
N ASP A 48 12.35 5.89 23.26
CA ASP A 48 13.08 7.16 23.20
C ASP A 48 13.31 7.69 21.75
N HIS A 49 12.62 8.79 21.41
CA HIS A 49 12.42 9.31 20.04
C HIS A 49 13.71 9.76 19.28
N SER A 50 14.91 9.52 19.82
CA SER A 50 16.17 9.89 19.16
C SER A 50 16.71 8.83 18.19
N ASP A 51 16.28 7.56 18.27
CA ASP A 51 16.88 6.43 17.53
C ASP A 51 15.94 5.70 16.55
N VAL A 52 14.70 6.18 16.37
CA VAL A 52 13.72 5.52 15.48
C VAL A 52 14.13 5.69 14.01
N GLN A 53 14.61 4.61 13.39
CA GLN A 53 15.01 4.60 11.96
C GLN A 53 13.85 4.26 11.01
N GLU A 54 12.78 3.67 11.54
CA GLU A 54 11.62 3.21 10.76
C GLU A 54 10.31 3.31 11.54
N GLU A 55 9.20 3.54 10.84
CA GLU A 55 7.83 3.50 11.36
C GLU A 55 6.97 2.58 10.50
N LYS A 56 6.15 1.73 11.12
CA LYS A 56 5.35 0.72 10.42
C LYS A 56 3.87 1.00 10.55
N PHE A 57 3.14 0.89 9.44
CA PHE A 57 1.70 1.14 9.35
C PHE A 57 0.99 -0.03 8.66
N LEU A 58 -0.25 -0.32 9.04
CA LEU A 58 -1.11 -1.23 8.30
C LEU A 58 -2.15 -0.44 7.52
N LEU A 59 -1.93 -0.29 6.22
CA LEU A 59 -2.65 0.63 5.37
C LEU A 59 -3.40 -0.08 4.24
N ARG A 60 -4.41 0.62 3.72
CA ARG A 60 -5.06 0.29 2.45
C ARG A 60 -5.19 1.53 1.57
N PHE A 61 -5.26 1.29 0.28
CA PHE A 61 -5.21 2.34 -0.73
C PHE A 61 -6.40 2.22 -1.67
N ALA A 62 -7.42 3.07 -1.51
CA ALA A 62 -8.57 3.10 -2.40
C ALA A 62 -8.26 3.98 -3.61
N ASP A 63 -8.50 3.45 -4.81
CA ASP A 63 -8.32 4.16 -6.08
C ASP A 63 -9.33 5.33 -6.16
N THR A 64 -8.84 6.48 -6.63
CA THR A 64 -9.65 7.71 -6.75
C THR A 64 -10.24 7.90 -8.13
N ASP A 65 -9.87 7.05 -9.09
CA ASP A 65 -10.44 7.08 -10.43
C ASP A 65 -11.93 6.75 -10.37
N VAL A 66 -12.76 7.62 -10.94
CA VAL A 66 -14.22 7.49 -10.96
C VAL A 66 -14.64 6.17 -11.64
N ALA A 67 -13.89 5.69 -12.63
CA ALA A 67 -14.16 4.41 -13.27
C ALA A 67 -13.94 3.20 -12.34
N ARG A 68 -13.15 3.37 -11.27
CA ARG A 68 -12.75 2.35 -10.30
C ARG A 68 -13.08 2.77 -8.85
N GLU A 69 -14.10 3.61 -8.67
CA GLU A 69 -14.50 4.09 -7.35
C GLU A 69 -14.78 2.89 -6.42
N ASN A 70 -14.25 2.96 -5.19
CA ASN A 70 -14.30 1.89 -4.17
C ASN A 70 -13.48 0.63 -4.50
N ARG A 71 -12.55 0.69 -5.44
CA ARG A 71 -11.55 -0.37 -5.64
C ARG A 71 -10.29 -0.08 -4.84
N TYR A 72 -9.63 -1.14 -4.40
CA TYR A 72 -8.40 -1.05 -3.62
C TYR A 72 -7.22 -1.57 -4.44
N LEU A 73 -6.05 -0.98 -4.21
CA LEU A 73 -4.79 -1.63 -4.56
C LEU A 73 -4.77 -3.00 -3.88
N ARG A 74 -4.38 -4.03 -4.63
CA ARG A 74 -4.17 -5.37 -4.10
C ARG A 74 -3.02 -6.08 -4.78
N VAL A 75 -2.45 -7.05 -4.09
CA VAL A 75 -1.61 -8.10 -4.69
C VAL A 75 -2.42 -9.38 -4.77
N THR A 76 -2.48 -9.95 -5.96
CA THR A 76 -3.14 -11.23 -6.21
C THR A 76 -2.35 -12.39 -5.59
N PRO A 77 -2.94 -13.59 -5.41
CA PRO A 77 -2.19 -14.77 -4.96
C PRO A 77 -1.02 -15.15 -5.87
N THR A 78 -1.06 -14.79 -7.15
CA THR A 78 0.02 -15.02 -8.13
C THR A 78 1.09 -13.92 -8.12
N GLY A 79 0.95 -12.89 -7.28
CA GLY A 79 1.91 -11.79 -7.15
C GLY A 79 1.67 -10.60 -8.07
N GLU A 80 0.61 -10.60 -8.89
CA GLU A 80 0.26 -9.44 -9.72
C GLU A 80 -0.28 -8.28 -8.88
N VAL A 81 0.14 -7.05 -9.16
CA VAL A 81 -0.34 -5.82 -8.50
C VAL A 81 -1.44 -5.18 -9.34
N LYS A 82 -2.61 -4.93 -8.74
CA LYS A 82 -3.80 -4.40 -9.42
C LYS A 82 -4.59 -3.41 -8.56
N THR A 83 -5.42 -2.58 -9.18
CA THR A 83 -6.40 -1.71 -8.49
C THR A 83 -7.84 -2.13 -8.75
N ASP A 84 -8.12 -3.43 -8.60
CA ASP A 84 -9.46 -4.03 -8.74
C ASP A 84 -9.96 -4.68 -7.44
N GLY A 85 -9.23 -4.53 -6.34
CA GLY A 85 -9.53 -5.17 -5.06
C GLY A 85 -10.80 -4.67 -4.39
N SER A 86 -11.44 -5.54 -3.62
CA SER A 86 -12.60 -5.21 -2.79
C SER A 86 -12.20 -4.82 -1.37
N ARG A 87 -13.15 -4.26 -0.61
CA ARG A 87 -12.95 -3.90 0.80
C ARG A 87 -12.65 -5.11 1.70
N ALA A 88 -13.08 -6.32 1.34
CA ALA A 88 -12.81 -7.53 2.12
C ALA A 88 -11.64 -8.35 1.58
N ASP A 89 -10.96 -7.89 0.53
CA ASP A 89 -9.84 -8.63 -0.06
C ASP A 89 -8.62 -8.56 0.85
N SER A 90 -8.15 -9.70 1.33
CA SER A 90 -6.93 -9.80 2.13
C SER A 90 -5.69 -9.32 1.39
N GLY A 91 -5.64 -9.49 0.07
CA GLY A 91 -4.58 -8.94 -0.79
C GLY A 91 -4.51 -7.41 -0.83
N SER A 92 -5.50 -6.70 -0.26
CA SER A 92 -5.52 -5.23 -0.17
C SER A 92 -4.87 -4.67 1.10
N LEU A 93 -4.42 -5.53 2.01
CA LEU A 93 -3.76 -5.16 3.25
C LEU A 93 -2.25 -5.02 3.02
N PHE A 94 -1.71 -3.83 3.29
CA PHE A 94 -0.28 -3.54 3.15
C PHE A 94 0.32 -3.13 4.49
N GLU A 95 1.41 -3.81 4.88
CA GLU A 95 2.36 -3.20 5.81
C GLU A 95 3.20 -2.21 5.02
N VAL A 96 3.27 -1.01 5.56
CA VAL A 96 4.01 0.09 4.99
C VAL A 96 5.08 0.49 5.96
N ILE A 97 6.34 0.33 5.55
CA ILE A 97 7.50 0.71 6.36
C ILE A 97 7.98 2.05 5.85
N HIS A 98 7.89 3.09 6.67
CA HIS A 98 8.47 4.40 6.42
C HIS A 98 9.87 4.45 7.03
N TRP A 99 10.87 4.73 6.20
CA TRP A 99 12.25 4.92 6.61
C TRP A 99 12.57 6.41 6.80
N PHE A 100 13.05 6.78 7.99
CA PHE A 100 13.45 8.15 8.34
C PHE A 100 14.89 8.48 7.91
N CYS A 101 15.35 7.95 6.78
CA CYS A 101 16.69 8.22 6.28
C CYS A 101 16.80 9.64 5.68
N SER A 102 17.87 10.35 6.09
CA SER A 102 18.07 11.81 6.04
C SER A 102 17.89 12.57 4.72
N THR A 103 17.56 11.92 3.61
CA THR A 103 17.46 12.60 2.30
C THR A 103 16.16 12.39 1.54
N ARG A 104 15.37 11.35 1.81
CA ARG A 104 14.09 11.09 1.11
C ARG A 104 13.17 10.23 2.00
N ASN A 105 12.00 10.75 2.37
CA ASN A 105 10.92 9.95 2.95
C ASN A 105 10.59 8.78 2.02
N SER A 106 10.99 7.58 2.44
CA SER A 106 10.96 6.38 1.60
C SER A 106 10.09 5.33 2.27
N TYR A 107 9.24 4.69 1.47
CA TYR A 107 8.21 3.77 1.91
C TYR A 107 8.40 2.43 1.18
N GLN A 108 8.36 1.33 1.92
CA GLN A 108 8.21 -0.01 1.36
C GLN A 108 6.76 -0.45 1.51
N LEU A 109 6.24 -1.19 0.52
CA LEU A 109 4.88 -1.73 0.54
C LEU A 109 4.95 -3.25 0.49
N ILE A 110 4.46 -3.90 1.55
CA ILE A 110 4.47 -5.35 1.71
C ILE A 110 3.03 -5.83 1.84
N CYS A 111 2.57 -6.64 0.89
CA CYS A 111 1.24 -7.24 0.98
C CYS A 111 1.24 -8.32 2.07
N GLN A 112 0.32 -8.19 3.02
CA GLN A 112 0.33 -8.99 4.23
C GLN A 112 -0.13 -10.43 4.02
N MET A 113 -1.11 -10.65 3.14
CA MET A 113 -1.66 -11.98 2.89
C MET A 113 -0.61 -12.99 2.40
N ASN A 114 0.34 -12.54 1.59
CA ASN A 114 1.31 -13.40 0.92
C ASN A 114 2.77 -13.01 1.22
N GLN A 115 2.98 -12.05 2.12
CA GLN A 115 4.30 -11.53 2.50
C GLN A 115 5.15 -11.17 1.27
N LEU A 116 4.51 -10.58 0.26
CA LEU A 116 5.18 -10.14 -0.96
C LEU A 116 5.45 -8.64 -0.91
N ILE A 117 6.72 -8.25 -1.06
CA ILE A 117 7.12 -6.85 -1.20
C ILE A 117 6.99 -6.39 -2.65
N LEU A 118 6.54 -5.16 -2.85
CA LEU A 118 6.53 -4.50 -4.15
C LEU A 118 7.93 -3.96 -4.46
N TYR A 119 8.40 -4.16 -5.69
CA TYR A 119 9.66 -3.60 -6.15
C TYR A 119 9.63 -3.26 -7.65
N MET A 120 10.53 -2.39 -8.07
CA MET A 120 10.68 -1.96 -9.45
C MET A 120 11.90 -2.61 -10.10
N ASP A 121 11.66 -3.47 -11.08
CA ASP A 121 12.69 -3.99 -11.98
C ASP A 121 12.72 -3.16 -13.27
N GLY A 122 13.59 -2.14 -13.28
CA GLY A 122 13.57 -1.12 -14.32
C GLY A 122 12.25 -0.36 -14.30
N THR A 123 11.44 -0.51 -15.35
CA THR A 123 10.09 0.05 -15.42
C THR A 123 9.00 -0.91 -14.98
N SER A 124 9.30 -2.17 -14.69
CA SER A 124 8.29 -3.17 -14.36
C SER A 124 8.04 -3.22 -12.86
N LEU A 125 6.79 -2.98 -12.45
CA LEU A 125 6.37 -3.26 -11.08
C LEU A 125 6.18 -4.76 -10.90
N GLN A 126 6.89 -5.33 -9.93
CA GLN A 126 6.86 -6.75 -9.62
C GLN A 126 6.70 -6.96 -8.11
N THR A 127 6.49 -8.21 -7.74
CA THR A 127 6.49 -8.62 -6.33
C THR A 127 7.41 -9.83 -6.13
N ARG A 128 7.93 -9.97 -4.92
CA ARG A 128 8.73 -11.12 -4.47
C ARG A 128 8.56 -11.34 -2.97
N PRO A 129 8.88 -12.53 -2.43
CA PRO A 129 8.89 -12.74 -0.98
C PRO A 129 9.72 -11.66 -0.28
N TYR A 130 9.15 -11.08 0.77
CA TYR A 130 9.80 -10.06 1.58
C TYR A 130 10.93 -10.70 2.41
N ASP A 131 12.12 -10.11 2.32
CA ASP A 131 13.30 -10.50 3.08
C ASP A 131 13.84 -9.25 3.79
N PRO A 132 13.61 -9.08 5.11
CA PRO A 132 13.95 -7.85 5.82
C PRO A 132 15.45 -7.54 5.80
N ASP A 133 16.31 -8.56 5.72
CA ASP A 133 17.76 -8.37 5.71
C ASP A 133 18.24 -7.84 4.35
N LYS A 134 17.61 -8.29 3.26
CA LYS A 134 17.96 -7.83 1.90
C LYS A 134 17.26 -6.53 1.53
N ASP A 135 16.03 -6.35 1.97
CA ASP A 135 15.14 -5.33 1.40
C ASP A 135 15.30 -3.98 2.11
N LYS A 136 15.72 -3.95 3.38
CA LYS A 136 15.86 -2.73 4.20
C LYS A 136 16.60 -1.57 3.50
N ASN A 137 17.55 -1.85 2.61
CA ASN A 137 18.31 -0.83 1.88
C ASN A 137 18.25 -1.01 0.35
N ASP A 138 17.31 -1.81 -0.16
CA ASP A 138 17.19 -2.03 -1.60
C ASP A 138 16.40 -0.86 -2.24
N PRO A 139 17.03 0.02 -3.04
CA PRO A 139 16.37 1.17 -3.64
C PRO A 139 15.25 0.78 -4.61
N THR A 140 15.23 -0.46 -5.12
CA THR A 140 14.17 -0.95 -6.00
C THR A 140 12.85 -1.18 -5.26
N THR A 141 12.91 -1.39 -3.95
CA THR A 141 11.73 -1.60 -3.08
C THR A 141 11.20 -0.30 -2.47
N MET A 142 11.90 0.83 -2.71
CA MET A 142 11.61 2.11 -2.08
C MET A 142 10.75 3.01 -2.98
N PHE A 143 9.65 3.48 -2.41
CA PHE A 143 8.72 4.41 -3.04
C PHE A 143 8.62 5.70 -2.22
N GLN A 144 8.43 6.81 -2.92
CA GLN A 144 7.99 8.07 -2.34
C GLN A 144 6.47 8.13 -2.38
N MET A 145 5.86 8.49 -1.25
CA MET A 145 4.44 8.83 -1.19
C MET A 145 4.26 10.33 -1.39
N GLN A 146 3.68 10.73 -2.52
CA GLN A 146 3.50 12.13 -2.90
C GLN A 146 2.05 12.56 -2.72
N ALA A 147 1.83 13.70 -2.05
CA ALA A 147 0.50 14.29 -1.94
C ALA A 147 0.04 14.92 -3.26
N LYS A 148 -1.26 14.91 -3.55
CA LYS A 148 -1.82 15.60 -4.73
C LYS A 148 -1.92 17.10 -4.47
N GLY A 149 -0.84 17.84 -4.72
CA GLY A 149 -0.76 19.26 -4.39
C GLY A 149 -0.92 19.46 -2.88
N HIS A 150 -1.90 20.27 -2.46
CA HIS A 150 -2.23 20.47 -1.04
C HIS A 150 -3.23 19.46 -0.47
N ASN A 151 -3.70 18.49 -1.27
CA ASN A 151 -4.66 17.51 -0.80
C ASN A 151 -3.94 16.38 -0.03
N LEU A 152 -3.87 16.54 1.29
CA LEU A 152 -3.29 15.59 2.24
C LEU A 152 -4.08 14.28 2.38
N ARG A 153 -5.22 14.12 1.72
CA ARG A 153 -5.97 12.85 1.68
C ARG A 153 -5.46 11.90 0.59
N LEU A 154 -4.88 12.47 -0.46
CA LEU A 154 -4.52 11.75 -1.68
C LEU A 154 -3.02 11.48 -1.71
N ARG A 155 -2.64 10.22 -1.94
CA ARG A 155 -1.24 9.80 -2.04
C ARG A 155 -1.01 9.04 -3.34
N GLY A 156 -0.02 9.46 -4.10
CA GLY A 156 0.50 8.72 -5.25
C GLY A 156 1.85 8.10 -4.90
N PHE A 157 2.20 7.01 -5.56
CA PHE A 157 3.48 6.33 -5.34
C PHE A 157 4.41 6.57 -6.52
N VAL A 158 5.65 6.93 -6.20
CA VAL A 158 6.72 7.11 -7.19
C VAL A 158 7.92 6.32 -6.72
N SER A 159 8.46 5.45 -7.56
CA SER A 159 9.67 4.70 -7.23
C SER A 159 10.88 5.63 -7.03
N ASN A 160 11.96 5.13 -6.43
CA ASN A 160 13.18 5.91 -6.27
C ASN A 160 13.85 6.32 -7.62
N SER A 161 13.51 5.63 -8.72
CA SER A 161 13.92 5.99 -10.09
C SER A 161 12.98 6.99 -10.76
N ASP A 162 12.14 7.67 -9.98
CA ASP A 162 11.15 8.67 -10.43
C ASP A 162 10.10 8.12 -11.41
N ILE A 163 9.84 6.81 -11.38
CA ILE A 163 8.78 6.15 -12.16
C ILE A 163 7.51 6.10 -11.30
N PRO A 164 6.43 6.80 -11.70
CA PRO A 164 5.17 6.77 -10.95
C PRO A 164 4.42 5.46 -11.18
N LEU A 165 3.62 5.06 -10.19
CA LEU A 165 2.71 3.93 -10.34
C LEU A 165 1.43 4.36 -11.07
N PHE A 166 1.14 3.67 -12.17
CA PHE A 166 -0.05 3.88 -12.99
C PHE A 166 -0.82 2.59 -13.18
N PHE A 167 -2.14 2.73 -13.23
CA PHE A 167 -3.05 1.63 -13.50
C PHE A 167 -4.03 2.05 -14.60
N ASP A 168 -4.31 1.15 -15.54
CA ASP A 168 -5.32 1.38 -16.58
C ASP A 168 -6.74 1.29 -16.03
N GLU A 169 -7.75 1.64 -16.84
CA GLU A 169 -9.18 1.57 -16.50
C GLU A 169 -9.63 0.19 -15.96
N GLN A 170 -8.90 -0.89 -16.29
CA GLN A 170 -9.17 -2.24 -15.81
C GLN A 170 -8.39 -2.59 -14.52
N GLY A 171 -7.62 -1.64 -13.99
CA GLY A 171 -6.82 -1.77 -12.78
C GLY A 171 -5.51 -2.51 -12.97
N ASN A 172 -5.00 -2.66 -14.20
CA ASN A 172 -3.70 -3.30 -14.46
C ASN A 172 -2.59 -2.27 -14.47
N TYR A 173 -1.43 -2.61 -13.90
CA TYR A 173 -0.26 -1.75 -13.92
C TYR A 173 0.19 -1.43 -15.36
N ARG A 174 0.51 -0.15 -15.63
CA ARG A 174 0.98 0.35 -16.94
C ARG A 174 2.19 1.28 -16.79
N PRO A 175 3.43 0.79 -16.96
CA PRO A 175 4.61 1.63 -16.79
C PRO A 175 4.69 2.80 -17.78
N GLU A 176 4.09 2.66 -18.96
CA GLU A 176 4.02 3.69 -19.99
C GLU A 176 3.05 4.84 -19.65
N GLY A 177 2.23 4.69 -18.61
CA GLY A 177 1.18 5.64 -18.24
C GLY A 177 0.03 5.70 -19.27
N PRO A 178 -0.93 6.62 -19.10
CA PRO A 178 -2.01 6.81 -20.07
C PRO A 178 -1.44 7.19 -21.45
N LYS A 179 -1.93 6.54 -22.52
CA LYS A 179 -1.64 6.95 -23.90
C LYS A 179 -2.20 8.35 -24.12
N LEU A 180 -1.35 9.37 -24.05
CA LEU A 180 -1.72 10.76 -24.35
C LEU A 180 -2.17 10.83 -25.82
N LYS A 181 -3.45 11.16 -26.03
CA LYS A 181 -4.06 11.21 -27.38
C LYS A 181 -3.62 12.42 -28.22
N SER A 182 -2.77 13.31 -27.72
CA SER A 182 -2.28 14.47 -28.47
C SER A 182 -0.80 14.75 -28.21
N ALA A 183 -0.06 14.99 -29.30
CA ALA A 183 1.36 15.31 -29.29
C ALA A 183 1.69 16.68 -28.69
N ASP A 184 0.69 17.48 -28.33
CA ASP A 184 0.87 18.86 -27.87
C ASP A 184 1.25 18.98 -26.38
N ASN A 185 1.31 17.85 -25.65
CA ASN A 185 1.68 17.82 -24.23
C ASN A 185 2.85 16.87 -23.95
N MET A 186 3.90 16.90 -24.78
CA MET A 186 5.14 16.13 -24.55
C MET A 186 5.88 16.48 -23.24
N ASN A 187 5.46 17.52 -22.51
CA ASN A 187 5.97 17.88 -21.19
C ASN A 187 5.00 17.61 -20.02
N ALA A 188 3.86 16.96 -20.26
CA ALA A 188 2.99 16.53 -19.17
C ALA A 188 3.67 15.39 -18.42
N ARG A 189 4.36 15.71 -17.31
CA ARG A 189 4.82 14.71 -16.35
C ARG A 189 3.64 13.80 -16.05
N LEU A 190 3.80 12.50 -16.31
CA LEU A 190 2.81 11.52 -15.95
C LEU A 190 2.66 11.60 -14.42
N ASN A 191 1.46 11.91 -13.93
CA ASN A 191 1.17 11.98 -12.49
C ASN A 191 0.63 10.63 -12.02
N PRO A 192 1.14 10.04 -10.93
CA PRO A 192 0.70 8.72 -10.48
C PRO A 192 -0.82 8.66 -10.29
N VAL A 193 -1.37 7.45 -10.31
CA VAL A 193 -2.71 7.24 -9.74
C VAL A 193 -2.63 7.59 -8.25
N TYR A 194 -3.57 8.43 -7.83
CA TYR A 194 -3.67 8.83 -6.44
C TYR A 194 -4.68 7.93 -5.72
N PHE A 195 -4.37 7.62 -4.48
CA PHE A 195 -5.17 6.80 -3.60
C PHE A 195 -5.65 7.61 -2.40
N VAL A 196 -6.87 7.34 -1.95
CA VAL A 196 -7.26 7.65 -0.57
C VAL A 196 -6.60 6.61 0.32
N THR A 197 -5.86 7.07 1.33
CA THR A 197 -5.14 6.19 2.24
C THR A 197 -5.94 5.97 3.50
N PHE A 198 -6.13 4.71 3.87
CA PHE A 198 -6.84 4.32 5.08
C PHE A 198 -5.91 3.56 6.02
N CYS A 199 -6.01 3.84 7.30
CA CYS A 199 -5.39 3.03 8.33
C CYS A 199 -6.38 2.01 8.87
N VAL A 200 -5.95 0.76 9.01
CA VAL A 200 -6.78 -0.33 9.51
C VAL A 200 -6.87 -0.28 11.04
N LYS A 201 -8.09 -0.29 11.57
CA LYS A 201 -8.38 -0.27 13.01
C LYS A 201 -8.66 -1.64 13.56
N THR A 202 -9.59 -2.35 12.93
CA THR A 202 -10.01 -3.69 13.35
C THR A 202 -10.27 -4.55 12.12
N ILE A 203 -10.06 -5.86 12.29
CA ILE A 203 -10.37 -6.85 11.25
C ILE A 203 -11.32 -7.87 11.86
N LYS A 204 -12.48 -8.05 11.24
CA LYS A 204 -13.44 -9.09 11.60
C LYS A 204 -13.26 -10.27 10.66
N ILE A 205 -13.11 -11.44 11.24
CA ILE A 205 -12.90 -12.69 10.52
C ILE A 205 -13.95 -13.73 10.86
N THR A 206 -14.08 -14.75 10.03
CA THR A 206 -14.84 -15.97 10.29
C THR A 206 -13.97 -17.17 9.98
N SER A 207 -14.20 -18.28 10.69
CA SER A 207 -13.69 -19.57 10.23
C SER A 207 -14.49 -20.05 9.01
N VAL A 208 -13.82 -20.73 8.08
CA VAL A 208 -14.42 -21.35 6.89
C VAL A 208 -14.87 -22.78 7.21
#